data_AF-A0A137S385-F1
#
_entry.id   AF-A0A137S385-F1
#
_cell.length_a   1.000
_cell.length_b   1.000
_cell.length_c   1.000
_cell.angle_alpha   90.00
_cell.angle_beta   90.00
_cell.angle_gamma   90.00
#
_symmetry.space_group_name_H-M   'P 1'
#
loop_
_entity.id
_entity.type
_entity.pdbx_description
1 polymer ?
#
loop_
_entity_poly.entity_id
_entity_poly.type
_entity_poly.pdbx_seq_one_letter_code
_entity_poly.pdbx_strand_id
1 'polypeptide(L)'
;MSTGLGFVLRPFEKTLSKKFDESMEDGCSEFNRVTGQVRIALGRGSYFEAPFVEFDAYVDRVIQQSGVFYRLILVHRYTQKTFNNTAFSTIEANKNEVLAIWDMLQRYMDVSQPLPDVPRLEPFRHLDPITAEHDKKIDRNPRYWRDLELESWKNGEGWTEVHQRQSQFPWGSRVCKLTPQLGKISMEDYRKQRPAGAWPI
;
A
#
# COMPACT_ATOMS: atom_id res chain seq x y z
N MET A 1 5.39 -35.84 -30.15
CA MET A 1 4.53 -35.10 -31.09
C MET A 1 3.73 -34.06 -30.32
N SER A 2 4.23 -32.83 -30.19
CA SER A 2 3.50 -31.71 -29.59
C SER A 2 3.85 -30.43 -30.36
N THR A 3 3.41 -30.37 -31.61
CA THR A 3 3.72 -29.28 -32.55
C THR A 3 2.45 -28.74 -33.22
N GLY A 4 1.27 -29.07 -32.69
CA GLY A 4 -0.03 -28.71 -33.29
C GLY A 4 -0.73 -27.52 -32.64
N LEU A 5 -0.56 -27.27 -31.34
CA LEU A 5 -1.31 -26.21 -30.64
C LEU A 5 -0.67 -24.81 -30.76
N GLY A 6 0.66 -24.73 -30.85
CA GLY A 6 1.40 -23.46 -30.88
C GLY A 6 1.31 -22.68 -32.19
N PHE A 7 0.69 -23.23 -33.24
CA PHE A 7 0.51 -22.53 -34.53
C PHE A 7 -0.86 -21.85 -34.63
N VAL A 8 -1.85 -22.33 -33.87
CA VAL A 8 -3.24 -21.84 -33.92
C VAL A 8 -3.45 -20.58 -33.08
N LEU A 9 -2.66 -20.39 -32.02
CA LEU A 9 -2.79 -19.25 -31.11
C LEU A 9 -1.95 -18.02 -31.53
N ARG A 10 -0.89 -18.18 -32.34
CA ARG A 10 -0.01 -17.09 -32.80
C ARG A 10 -0.72 -15.86 -33.40
N PRO A 11 -1.78 -16.01 -34.20
CA PRO A 11 -2.49 -14.83 -34.75
C PRO A 11 -3.25 -14.05 -33.68
N PHE A 12 -3.63 -14.71 -32.57
CA PHE A 12 -4.39 -14.14 -31.47
C PHE A 12 -3.51 -13.74 -30.28
N GLU A 13 -2.26 -14.21 -30.21
CA GLU A 13 -1.31 -13.91 -29.13
C GLU A 13 -1.15 -12.41 -28.89
N LYS A 14 -1.00 -11.60 -29.96
CA LYS A 14 -0.88 -10.13 -29.82
C LYS A 14 -2.16 -9.46 -29.30
N THR A 15 -3.32 -9.98 -29.69
CA THR A 15 -4.62 -9.45 -29.27
C THR A 15 -4.96 -9.87 -27.85
N LEU A 16 -4.60 -11.10 -27.48
CA LEU A 16 -4.69 -11.65 -26.13
C LEU A 16 -3.73 -10.93 -25.19
N SER A 17 -2.47 -10.72 -25.59
CA SER A 17 -1.49 -9.98 -24.79
C SER A 17 -1.96 -8.54 -24.58
N LYS A 18 -2.39 -7.85 -25.65
CA LYS A 18 -2.91 -6.49 -25.53
C LYS A 18 -4.13 -6.40 -24.61
N LYS A 19 -5.10 -7.31 -24.73
CA LYS A 19 -6.27 -7.36 -23.83
C LYS A 19 -5.88 -7.72 -22.40
N PHE A 20 -4.85 -8.53 -22.22
CA PHE A 20 -4.33 -8.90 -20.91
C PHE A 20 -3.60 -7.72 -20.27
N ASP A 21 -2.77 -7.01 -21.02
CA ASP A 21 -2.08 -5.78 -20.61
C ASP A 21 -3.10 -4.69 -20.26
N GLU A 22 -4.09 -4.43 -21.12
CA GLU A 22 -5.21 -3.52 -20.85
C GLU A 22 -5.98 -3.93 -19.58
N SER A 23 -6.24 -5.22 -19.38
CA SER A 23 -6.92 -5.73 -18.18
C SER A 23 -6.05 -5.63 -16.92
N MET A 24 -4.72 -5.71 -17.03
CA MET A 24 -3.80 -5.51 -15.91
C MET A 24 -3.71 -4.02 -15.54
N GLU A 25 -3.58 -3.15 -16.53
CA GLU A 25 -3.56 -1.69 -16.36
C GLU A 25 -4.87 -1.18 -15.74
N ASP A 26 -6.02 -1.73 -16.16
CA ASP A 26 -7.35 -1.43 -15.61
C ASP A 26 -7.51 -1.78 -14.12
N GLY A 27 -6.64 -2.65 -13.58
CA GLY A 27 -6.65 -3.11 -12.19
C GLY A 27 -5.56 -2.51 -11.31
N CYS A 28 -4.63 -1.73 -11.86
CA CYS A 28 -3.48 -1.24 -11.11
C CYS A 28 -3.87 -0.09 -10.18
N SER A 29 -3.75 -0.35 -8.87
CA SER A 29 -3.74 0.70 -7.84
C SER A 29 -2.30 0.99 -7.44
N GLU A 30 -1.93 2.25 -7.39
CA GLU A 30 -0.56 2.70 -7.09
C GLU A 30 -0.55 3.76 -5.98
N PHE A 31 0.48 3.65 -5.15
CA PHE A 31 0.84 4.65 -4.15
C PHE A 31 2.19 5.21 -4.57
N ASN A 32 2.19 6.45 -5.05
CA ASN A 32 3.39 7.09 -5.56
C ASN A 32 4.02 7.95 -4.47
N ARG A 33 5.14 7.46 -3.91
CA ARG A 33 5.94 8.15 -2.90
C ARG A 33 6.50 9.48 -3.38
N VAL A 34 6.89 9.58 -4.65
CA VAL A 34 7.54 10.78 -5.21
C VAL A 34 6.53 11.91 -5.43
N THR A 35 5.37 11.60 -5.99
CA THR A 35 4.32 12.61 -6.26
C THR A 35 3.41 12.83 -5.06
N GLY A 36 3.38 11.90 -4.09
CA GLY A 36 2.45 11.93 -2.97
C GLY A 36 1.01 11.57 -3.37
N GLN A 37 0.78 11.10 -4.60
CA GLN A 37 -0.53 10.76 -5.12
C GLN A 37 -0.86 9.28 -4.92
N VAL A 38 -2.15 9.02 -4.75
CA VAL A 38 -2.71 7.67 -4.73
C VAL A 38 -3.68 7.56 -5.89
N ARG A 39 -3.48 6.53 -6.70
CA ARG A 39 -4.41 6.14 -7.76
C ARG A 39 -4.97 4.77 -7.42
N ILE A 40 -6.30 4.69 -7.25
CA ILE A 40 -7.01 3.46 -6.92
C ILE A 40 -7.87 3.08 -8.11
N ALA A 41 -7.69 1.87 -8.63
CA ALA A 41 -8.52 1.36 -9.71
C ALA A 41 -9.96 1.12 -9.23
N LEU A 42 -10.93 1.66 -9.96
CA LEU A 42 -12.37 1.46 -9.74
C LEU A 42 -12.95 0.36 -10.65
N GLY A 43 -12.10 -0.21 -11.52
CA GLY A 43 -12.46 -1.23 -12.51
C GLY A 43 -12.96 -0.63 -13.83
N ARG A 44 -12.94 -1.44 -14.89
CA ARG A 44 -13.37 -1.04 -16.26
C ARG A 44 -12.64 0.20 -16.79
N GLY A 45 -11.32 0.28 -16.56
CA GLY A 45 -10.48 1.41 -16.96
C GLY A 45 -10.70 2.71 -16.20
N SER A 46 -11.58 2.73 -15.20
CA SER A 46 -11.77 3.91 -14.35
C SER A 46 -10.86 3.87 -13.13
N TYR A 47 -10.29 5.02 -12.77
CA TYR A 47 -9.43 5.18 -11.60
C TYR A 47 -9.82 6.42 -10.80
N PHE A 48 -9.54 6.36 -9.50
CA PHE A 48 -9.66 7.47 -8.58
C PHE A 48 -8.27 7.96 -8.19
N GLU A 49 -7.96 9.21 -8.49
CA GLU A 49 -6.68 9.83 -8.15
C GLU A 49 -6.88 11.00 -7.19
N ALA A 50 -6.15 10.97 -6.08
CA ALA A 50 -6.10 12.05 -5.09
C ALA A 50 -4.79 12.00 -4.28
N PRO A 51 -4.33 13.13 -3.72
CA PRO A 51 -3.23 13.17 -2.77
C PRO A 51 -3.47 12.27 -1.55
N PHE A 52 -2.42 11.56 -1.09
CA PHE A 52 -2.52 10.64 0.06
C PHE A 52 -2.99 11.33 1.35
N VAL A 53 -2.66 12.60 1.51
CA VAL A 53 -3.01 13.43 2.69
C VAL A 53 -4.53 13.63 2.87
N GLU A 54 -5.31 13.30 1.84
CA GLU A 54 -6.76 13.43 1.79
C GLU A 54 -7.48 12.12 2.12
N PHE A 55 -6.74 11.03 2.31
CA PHE A 55 -7.30 9.76 2.73
C PHE A 55 -7.20 9.63 4.25
N ASP A 56 -8.34 9.35 4.87
CA ASP A 56 -8.46 9.00 6.27
C ASP A 56 -8.52 7.47 6.39
N ALA A 57 -7.73 6.90 7.30
CA ALA A 57 -7.68 5.46 7.52
C ALA A 57 -8.64 5.03 8.63
N TYR A 58 -9.38 3.96 8.38
CA TYR A 58 -10.29 3.34 9.33
C TYR A 58 -9.96 1.86 9.51
N VAL A 59 -10.21 1.36 10.71
CA VAL A 59 -10.18 -0.08 11.01
C VAL A 59 -11.60 -0.61 10.88
N ASP A 60 -11.81 -1.47 9.90
CA ASP A 60 -13.06 -2.18 9.73
C ASP A 60 -13.03 -3.55 10.41
N ARG A 61 -14.17 -3.97 10.95
CA ARG A 61 -14.32 -5.24 11.66
C ARG A 61 -15.09 -6.22 10.78
N VAL A 62 -14.40 -7.23 10.29
CA VAL A 62 -14.99 -8.29 9.47
C VAL A 62 -15.32 -9.49 10.35
N ILE A 63 -16.61 -9.80 10.51
CA ILE A 63 -17.07 -10.95 11.27
C ILE A 63 -17.22 -12.14 10.32
N GLN A 64 -16.49 -13.22 10.58
CA GLN A 64 -16.60 -14.49 9.86
C GLN A 64 -16.95 -15.63 10.82
N GLN A 65 -17.28 -16.80 10.28
CA GLN A 65 -17.62 -17.97 11.09
C GLN A 65 -16.50 -18.39 12.05
N SER A 66 -15.24 -18.15 11.68
CA SER A 66 -14.05 -18.46 12.48
C SER A 66 -13.70 -17.41 13.53
N GLY A 67 -14.35 -16.25 13.52
CA GLY A 67 -14.10 -15.19 14.51
C GLY A 67 -14.14 -13.78 13.95
N VAL A 68 -13.48 -12.88 14.68
CA VAL A 68 -13.42 -11.45 14.39
C VAL A 68 -12.08 -11.13 13.74
N PHE A 69 -12.15 -10.50 12.58
CA PHE A 69 -10.98 -10.03 11.85
C PHE A 69 -11.06 -8.52 11.63
N TYR A 70 -9.93 -7.94 11.27
CA TYR A 70 -9.76 -6.52 11.05
C TYR A 70 -9.20 -6.24 9.66
N ARG A 71 -9.51 -5.08 9.11
CA ARG A 71 -9.04 -4.65 7.79
C ARG A 71 -8.77 -3.15 7.78
N LEU A 72 -7.74 -2.75 7.03
CA LEU A 72 -7.50 -1.34 6.70
C LEU A 72 -8.46 -0.87 5.59
N ILE A 73 -9.21 0.18 5.87
CA ILE A 73 -10.04 0.90 4.91
C ILE A 73 -9.51 2.32 4.75
N LEU A 74 -9.41 2.77 3.50
CA LEU A 74 -9.09 4.16 3.18
C LEU A 74 -10.37 4.87 2.74
N VAL A 75 -10.71 5.97 3.40
CA VAL A 75 -11.85 6.82 3.05
C VAL A 75 -11.32 8.15 2.55
N HIS A 76 -11.70 8.54 1.34
CA HIS A 76 -11.35 9.86 0.84
C HIS A 76 -12.24 10.92 1.49
N ARG A 77 -11.60 11.86 2.19
CA ARG A 77 -12.23 12.86 3.06
C ARG A 77 -13.37 13.66 2.42
N TYR A 78 -13.16 14.11 1.18
CA TYR A 78 -14.11 15.02 0.51
C TYR A 78 -15.23 14.30 -0.23
N THR A 79 -14.95 13.10 -0.74
CA THR A 79 -15.96 12.33 -1.50
C THR A 79 -16.68 11.29 -0.66
N GLN A 80 -16.18 11.01 0.55
CA GLN A 80 -16.62 9.90 1.40
C GLN A 80 -16.57 8.54 0.67
N LYS A 81 -15.76 8.44 -0.41
CA LYS A 81 -15.57 7.18 -1.12
C LYS A 81 -14.66 6.28 -0.29
N THR A 82 -15.13 5.06 -0.11
CA THR A 82 -14.47 4.02 0.68
C THR A 82 -13.73 3.06 -0.23
N PHE A 83 -12.47 2.79 0.09
CA PHE A 83 -11.59 1.89 -0.62
C PHE A 83 -11.11 0.78 0.32
N ASN A 84 -11.57 -0.44 0.03
CA ASN A 84 -11.28 -1.65 0.81
C ASN A 84 -10.71 -2.80 -0.04
N ASN A 85 -10.52 -2.55 -1.35
CA ASN A 85 -9.95 -3.48 -2.32
C ASN A 85 -8.56 -3.03 -2.75
N THR A 86 -7.69 -2.80 -1.77
CA THR A 86 -6.28 -2.46 -2.02
C THR A 86 -5.38 -3.61 -1.55
N ALA A 87 -4.15 -3.68 -2.04
CA ALA A 87 -3.17 -4.67 -1.60
C ALA A 87 -2.84 -4.58 -0.09
N PHE A 88 -3.21 -3.48 0.57
CA PHE A 88 -2.99 -3.25 2.01
C PHE A 88 -4.27 -3.46 2.83
N SER A 89 -5.39 -3.82 2.20
CA SER A 89 -6.68 -4.09 2.83
C SER A 89 -6.91 -5.59 3.09
N THR A 90 -5.85 -6.33 3.41
CA THR A 90 -5.92 -7.75 3.78
C THR A 90 -6.70 -7.94 5.08
N ILE A 91 -7.23 -9.15 5.27
CA ILE A 91 -7.98 -9.52 6.48
C ILE A 91 -6.97 -10.03 7.51
N GLU A 92 -6.81 -9.28 8.59
CA GLU A 92 -5.87 -9.58 9.67
C GLU A 92 -6.59 -10.09 10.92
N ALA A 93 -5.98 -11.03 11.62
CA ALA A 93 -6.54 -11.59 12.86
C ALA A 93 -6.46 -10.61 14.05
N ASN A 94 -5.51 -9.67 14.01
CA ASN A 94 -5.26 -8.73 15.11
C ASN A 94 -5.35 -7.28 14.60
N LYS A 95 -6.00 -6.43 15.40
CA LYS A 95 -6.12 -4.99 15.14
C LYS A 95 -4.75 -4.30 15.07
N ASN A 96 -3.77 -4.76 15.86
CA ASN A 96 -2.43 -4.16 15.89
C ASN A 96 -1.71 -4.30 14.53
N GLU A 97 -1.98 -5.37 13.78
CA GLU A 97 -1.44 -5.54 12.43
C GLU A 97 -1.97 -4.46 11.48
N VAL A 98 -3.27 -4.18 11.53
CA VAL A 98 -3.89 -3.12 10.73
C VAL A 98 -3.29 -1.74 11.05
N LEU A 99 -3.01 -1.47 12.33
CA LEU A 99 -2.37 -0.22 12.76
C LEU A 99 -0.91 -0.13 12.28
N ALA A 100 -0.17 -1.24 12.31
CA ALA A 100 1.19 -1.30 11.79
C ALA A 100 1.26 -1.17 10.27
N ILE A 101 0.31 -1.77 9.54
CA ILE A 101 0.18 -1.60 8.09
C ILE A 101 -0.06 -0.12 7.76
N TRP A 102 -0.90 0.57 8.53
CA TRP A 102 -1.12 2.01 8.34
C TRP A 102 0.12 2.85 8.63
N ASP A 103 0.90 2.54 9.68
CA ASP A 103 2.16 3.21 9.99
C ASP A 103 3.22 2.97 8.90
N MET A 104 3.33 1.73 8.42
CA MET A 104 4.17 1.34 7.29
C MET A 104 3.83 2.15 6.04
N LEU A 105 2.53 2.28 5.71
CA LEU A 105 2.07 3.03 4.55
C LEU A 105 2.36 4.54 4.68
N GLN A 106 2.11 5.12 5.86
CA GLN A 106 2.48 6.52 6.13
C GLN A 106 3.98 6.74 5.98
N ARG A 107 4.83 5.83 6.50
CA ARG A 107 6.29 5.92 6.36
C ARG A 107 6.75 5.75 4.92
N TYR A 108 6.08 4.90 4.15
CA TYR A 108 6.34 4.76 2.71
C TYR A 108 6.01 6.05 1.95
N MET A 109 4.90 6.72 2.26
CA MET A 109 4.52 7.97 1.61
C MET A 109 5.31 9.20 2.11
N ASP A 110 5.91 9.13 3.30
CA ASP A 110 6.76 10.18 3.86
C ASP A 110 8.18 10.10 3.27
N VAL A 111 8.46 10.99 2.29
CA VAL A 111 9.78 11.10 1.65
C VAL A 111 10.88 11.52 2.60
N SER A 112 10.58 12.13 3.76
CA SER A 112 11.61 12.56 4.71
C SER A 112 12.20 11.42 5.54
N GLN A 113 11.54 10.25 5.54
CA GLN A 113 11.94 9.08 6.29
C GLN A 113 12.42 7.96 5.38
N PRO A 114 13.33 7.09 5.83
CA PRO A 114 13.75 5.93 5.06
C PRO A 114 12.58 4.97 4.88
N LEU A 115 12.56 4.27 3.73
CA LEU A 115 11.56 3.29 3.36
C LEU A 115 11.32 2.29 4.49
N PRO A 116 10.07 1.85 4.71
CA PRO A 116 9.80 0.80 5.68
C PRO A 116 10.57 -0.47 5.31
N ASP A 117 11.06 -1.16 6.33
CA ASP A 117 11.87 -2.35 6.13
C ASP A 117 10.97 -3.57 5.95
N VAL A 118 10.64 -3.87 4.69
CA VAL A 118 9.78 -4.99 4.32
C VAL A 118 10.39 -5.76 3.14
N PRO A 119 10.15 -7.08 3.03
CA PRO A 119 10.72 -7.92 1.97
C PRO A 119 10.48 -7.37 0.56
N ARG A 120 9.29 -6.80 0.31
CA ARG A 120 8.91 -6.27 -1.01
C ARG A 120 9.74 -5.06 -1.45
N LEU A 121 10.24 -4.28 -0.49
CA LEU A 121 11.01 -3.06 -0.78
C LEU A 121 12.51 -3.29 -0.79
N GLU A 122 13.00 -4.41 -0.25
CA GLU A 122 14.44 -4.73 -0.15
C GLU A 122 15.21 -4.48 -1.46
N PRO A 123 14.76 -4.95 -2.63
CA PRO A 123 15.49 -4.74 -3.88
C PRO A 123 15.61 -3.26 -4.28
N PHE A 124 14.72 -2.39 -3.80
CA PHE A 124 14.62 -1.00 -4.21
C PHE A 124 15.22 -0.02 -3.21
N ARG A 125 15.64 -0.49 -2.02
CA ARG A 125 16.13 0.38 -0.93
C ARG A 125 17.34 1.23 -1.32
N HIS A 126 18.22 0.68 -2.14
CA HIS A 126 19.42 1.37 -2.62
C HIS A 126 19.11 2.51 -3.62
N LEU A 127 17.89 2.54 -4.18
CA LEU A 127 17.46 3.58 -5.13
C LEU A 127 16.96 4.84 -4.41
N ASP A 128 16.52 4.74 -3.15
CA ASP A 128 16.08 5.87 -2.35
C ASP A 128 17.27 6.45 -1.56
N PRO A 129 17.66 7.72 -1.80
CA PRO A 129 18.89 8.29 -1.21
C PRO A 129 18.84 8.34 0.32
N ILE A 130 17.67 8.67 0.89
CA ILE A 130 17.48 8.74 2.35
C ILE A 130 17.58 7.35 2.97
N THR A 131 17.00 6.35 2.32
CA THR A 131 17.12 4.95 2.74
C THR A 131 18.55 4.45 2.63
N ALA A 132 19.26 4.76 1.53
CA ALA A 132 20.64 4.35 1.33
C ALA A 132 21.59 4.94 2.38
N GLU A 133 21.44 6.22 2.72
CA GLU A 133 22.21 6.87 3.79
C GLU A 133 21.91 6.26 5.16
N HIS A 134 20.63 6.03 5.45
CA HIS A 134 20.20 5.39 6.69
C HIS A 134 20.78 3.98 6.82
N ASP A 135 20.64 3.15 5.78
CA ASP A 135 21.12 1.76 5.76
C ASP A 135 22.65 1.68 5.88
N LYS A 136 23.39 2.64 5.29
CA LYS A 136 24.84 2.77 5.45
C LYS A 136 25.24 3.12 6.89
N LYS A 137 24.44 3.96 7.57
CA LYS A 137 24.71 4.38 8.96
C LYS A 137 24.54 3.24 9.96
N ILE A 138 23.59 2.33 9.71
CA ILE A 138 23.29 1.19 10.59
C ILE A 138 23.95 -0.12 10.15
N ASP A 139 24.76 -0.09 9.07
CA ASP A 139 25.41 -1.26 8.46
C ASP A 139 24.42 -2.40 8.16
N ARG A 140 23.28 -2.06 7.57
CA ARG A 140 22.20 -3.04 7.30
C ARG A 140 22.60 -3.97 6.14
N ASN A 141 22.41 -5.28 6.33
CA ASN A 141 22.60 -6.27 5.27
C ASN A 141 21.59 -6.02 4.11
N PRO A 142 22.06 -5.75 2.87
CA PRO A 142 21.19 -5.51 1.72
C PRO A 142 20.31 -6.69 1.31
N ARG A 143 20.61 -7.90 1.81
CA ARG A 143 19.91 -9.15 1.50
C ARG A 143 19.28 -9.79 2.72
N TYR A 144 19.02 -8.99 3.76
CA TYR A 144 18.47 -9.47 5.03
C TYR A 144 17.24 -10.34 4.81
N TRP A 145 16.21 -9.84 4.12
CA TRP A 145 14.96 -10.58 3.92
C TRP A 145 15.11 -11.76 2.96
N ARG A 146 15.97 -11.64 1.93
CA ARG A 146 16.23 -12.73 1.00
C ARG A 146 16.95 -13.91 1.63
N ASP A 147 17.93 -13.64 2.47
CA ASP A 147 18.78 -14.65 3.09
C ASP A 147 18.23 -15.10 4.47
N LEU A 148 17.09 -14.57 4.90
CA LEU A 148 16.43 -14.88 6.18
C LEU A 148 15.83 -16.29 6.19
N GLU A 149 16.21 -17.09 7.19
CA GLU A 149 15.62 -18.39 7.45
C GLU A 149 14.31 -18.23 8.24
N LEU A 150 13.18 -18.49 7.58
CA LEU A 150 11.84 -18.19 8.11
C LEU A 150 11.53 -18.87 9.45
N GLU A 151 11.87 -20.15 9.61
CA GLU A 151 11.59 -20.90 10.83
C GLU A 151 12.43 -20.42 12.02
N SER A 152 13.72 -20.14 11.77
CA SER A 152 14.61 -19.56 12.78
C SER A 152 14.15 -18.16 13.19
N TRP A 153 13.80 -17.32 12.21
CA TRP A 153 13.29 -15.98 12.48
C TRP A 153 11.98 -15.99 13.25
N LYS A 154 11.02 -16.84 12.86
CA LYS A 154 9.72 -16.97 13.53
C LYS A 154 9.88 -17.41 14.98
N ASN A 155 10.78 -18.35 15.26
CA ASN A 155 11.00 -18.86 16.62
C ASN A 155 11.95 -17.96 17.45
N GLY A 156 12.68 -17.07 16.80
CA GLY A 156 13.55 -16.06 17.42
C GLY A 156 12.96 -14.65 17.28
N GLU A 157 13.72 -13.77 16.62
CA GLU A 157 13.48 -12.32 16.52
C GLU A 157 12.04 -11.95 16.14
N GLY A 158 11.43 -12.66 15.19
CA GLY A 158 10.08 -12.37 14.69
C GLY A 158 9.02 -12.45 15.79
N TRP A 159 9.03 -13.52 16.60
CA TRP A 159 8.08 -13.67 17.70
C TRP A 159 8.52 -12.92 18.97
N THR A 160 9.80 -12.99 19.34
CA THR A 160 10.27 -12.46 20.63
C THR A 160 10.48 -10.96 20.60
N GLU A 161 10.85 -10.37 19.46
CA GLU A 161 11.13 -8.94 19.38
C GLU A 161 10.08 -8.19 18.57
N VAL A 162 9.86 -8.58 17.31
CA VAL A 162 9.02 -7.81 16.39
C VAL A 162 7.56 -7.86 16.85
N HIS A 163 7.03 -9.06 17.07
CA HIS A 163 5.65 -9.23 17.53
C HIS A 163 5.41 -8.62 18.92
N GLN A 164 6.38 -8.74 19.85
CA GLN A 164 6.27 -8.12 21.17
C GLN A 164 6.29 -6.58 21.08
N ARG A 165 7.22 -5.99 20.32
CA ARG A 165 7.29 -4.55 20.12
C ARG A 165 5.99 -4.02 19.55
N GLN A 166 5.45 -4.67 18.51
CA GLN A 166 4.19 -4.28 17.88
C GLN A 166 2.99 -4.40 18.82
N SER A 167 2.95 -5.47 19.63
CA SER A 167 1.85 -5.73 20.56
C SER A 167 1.84 -4.79 21.77
N GLN A 168 3.03 -4.41 22.26
CA GLN A 168 3.19 -3.49 23.39
C GLN A 168 3.22 -2.02 22.97
N PHE A 169 3.36 -1.74 21.67
CA PHE A 169 3.42 -0.36 21.19
C PHE A 169 2.14 0.40 21.53
N PRO A 170 2.24 1.59 22.15
CA PRO A 170 1.06 2.39 22.52
C PRO A 170 0.49 3.10 21.28
N TRP A 171 -0.21 2.36 20.42
CA TRP A 171 -0.74 2.86 19.14
C TRP A 171 -1.62 4.12 19.28
N GLY A 172 -2.31 4.28 20.40
CA GLY A 172 -3.12 5.48 20.69
C GLY A 172 -2.32 6.76 20.99
N SER A 173 -1.00 6.66 21.19
CA SER A 173 -0.13 7.83 21.47
C SER A 173 0.39 8.51 20.20
N ARG A 174 0.27 7.86 19.03
CA ARG A 174 0.74 8.40 17.75
C ARG A 174 -0.13 9.58 17.33
N VAL A 175 0.48 10.74 17.15
CA VAL A 175 -0.15 11.87 16.49
C VAL A 175 -0.12 11.63 14.99
N CYS A 176 -1.29 11.62 14.34
CA CYS A 176 -1.37 11.55 12.88
C CYS A 176 -0.71 12.82 12.30
N LYS A 177 0.41 12.66 11.58
CA LYS A 177 1.09 13.78 10.90
C LYS A 177 0.20 14.42 9.84
N LEU A 178 -0.70 13.64 9.25
CA LEU A 178 -1.73 14.09 8.33
C LEU A 178 -2.89 14.68 9.15
N THR A 179 -2.72 15.90 9.65
CA THR A 179 -3.80 16.57 10.39
C THR A 179 -4.99 16.81 9.46
N PRO A 180 -6.21 16.38 9.84
CA PRO A 180 -7.38 16.63 9.01
C PRO A 180 -7.64 18.13 8.82
N GLN A 181 -7.66 18.58 7.57
CA GLN A 181 -8.08 19.95 7.19
C GLN A 181 -9.58 19.99 6.82
N LEU A 182 -10.37 19.06 7.37
CA LEU A 182 -11.83 19.02 7.23
C LEU A 182 -12.43 20.38 7.61
N GLY A 183 -13.16 21.01 6.69
CA GLY A 183 -13.87 22.28 6.92
C GLY A 183 -13.01 23.56 6.82
N LYS A 184 -11.71 23.48 6.54
CA LYS A 184 -10.86 24.67 6.36
C LYS A 184 -10.78 25.20 4.93
N ILE A 185 -11.15 24.37 3.95
CA ILE A 185 -11.14 24.73 2.53
C ILE A 185 -12.55 24.47 1.99
N SER A 186 -13.12 25.44 1.28
CA SER A 186 -14.38 25.27 0.54
C SER A 186 -14.20 24.21 -0.54
N MET A 187 -15.24 23.38 -0.77
CA MET A 187 -15.23 22.38 -1.86
C MET A 187 -14.94 22.98 -3.24
N GLU A 188 -15.33 24.24 -3.47
CA GLU A 188 -15.08 24.94 -4.72
C GLU A 188 -13.59 25.25 -4.93
N ASP A 189 -12.90 25.70 -3.88
CA ASP A 189 -11.48 26.02 -3.94
C ASP A 189 -10.63 24.76 -4.01
N TYR A 190 -11.07 23.69 -3.35
CA TYR A 190 -10.47 22.37 -3.49
C TYR A 190 -10.61 21.83 -4.93
N ARG A 191 -11.78 21.97 -5.58
CA ARG A 191 -11.98 21.58 -6.99
C ARG A 191 -11.02 22.30 -7.95
N LYS A 192 -10.73 23.57 -7.72
CA LYS A 192 -9.78 24.36 -8.54
C LYS A 192 -8.32 23.88 -8.43
N GLN A 193 -7.95 23.28 -7.30
CA GLN A 193 -6.59 22.76 -7.07
C GLN A 193 -6.37 21.37 -7.67
N ARG A 194 -7.43 20.69 -8.13
CA ARG A 194 -7.31 19.33 -8.66
C ARG A 194 -6.79 19.32 -10.10
N PRO A 195 -5.92 18.35 -10.46
CA PRO A 195 -5.40 18.23 -11.81
C PRO A 195 -6.54 17.90 -12.80
N ALA A 196 -6.38 18.34 -14.05
CA ALA A 196 -7.42 18.29 -15.09
C ALA A 196 -7.90 16.86 -15.48
N GLY A 197 -7.25 15.80 -14.99
CA GLY A 197 -7.64 14.39 -15.19
C GLY A 197 -8.27 13.70 -13.99
N ALA A 198 -8.39 14.38 -12.85
CA ALA A 198 -8.88 13.77 -11.62
C ALA A 198 -10.40 13.52 -11.69
N TRP A 199 -10.87 12.36 -11.20
CA TRP A 199 -12.28 11.97 -11.24
C TRP A 199 -13.21 13.06 -10.70
N PRO A 200 -14.32 13.42 -11.39
CA PRO A 200 -15.20 14.51 -10.97
C PRO A 200 -15.80 14.25 -9.58
N ILE A 201 -15.73 15.27 -8.71
CA ILE A 201 -16.32 15.33 -7.37
C ILE A 201 -17.45 16.34 -7.39
#